data_AF-A0A8H6CF53-F1
#
_entry.id   AF-A0A8H6CF53-F1
#
_cell.length_a   1.000
_cell.length_b   1.000
_cell.length_c   1.000
_cell.angle_alpha   90.00
_cell.angle_beta   90.00
_cell.angle_gamma   90.00
#
_symmetry.space_group_name_H-M   'P 1'
#
loop_
_entity.id
_entity.type
_entity.pdbx_description
1 polymer ?
#
loop_
_entity_poly.entity_id
_entity_poly.type
_entity_poly.pdbx_seq_one_letter_code
_entity_poly.pdbx_strand_id
1 'polypeptide(L)'
;MIYASDVNYPFSISTIKLAILLFYLRLFGSRTGFRKVLYVTGALVISWFIGKSFTAIFRCTPISAAFVFDTFYQEQHCIDTNAYLIPTSVFNVTLDVWILVLPLYIVWTLKLSPRRKCGLSGIFLLGAFTIGASIARTYFVFNVDLSDITWSSVTPINWSSVETSVGIISACLPTLLPVFGVLDRKVQKTTTFWRRLTNKSKDLWYLDFSARQKGETTPTSNEKMAGPPHICLWVMSAGGALITKALGTTTHSRDLD
;
A
#
# COMPACT_ATOMS: atom_id res chain seq x y z
N MET A 1 8.28 -8.38 -28.21
CA MET A 1 8.20 -8.08 -26.75
C MET A 1 7.43 -6.80 -26.46
N ILE A 2 7.75 -5.67 -27.11
CA ILE A 2 7.08 -4.36 -26.91
C ILE A 2 5.55 -4.45 -27.08
N TYR A 3 5.08 -5.09 -28.16
CA TYR A 3 3.64 -5.32 -28.40
C TYR A 3 2.90 -6.05 -27.28
N ALA A 4 3.53 -7.07 -26.68
CA ALA A 4 2.90 -7.81 -25.58
C ALA A 4 2.76 -6.93 -24.34
N SER A 5 3.77 -6.09 -24.05
CA SER A 5 3.74 -5.13 -22.95
C SER A 5 2.65 -4.07 -23.15
N ASP A 6 2.47 -3.57 -24.37
CA ASP A 6 1.44 -2.59 -24.72
C ASP A 6 0.01 -3.09 -24.49
N VAL A 7 -0.24 -4.39 -24.64
CA VAL A 7 -1.56 -5.01 -24.42
C VAL A 7 -1.74 -5.44 -22.96
N ASN A 8 -0.70 -5.97 -22.33
CA ASN A 8 -0.80 -6.49 -20.96
C ASN A 8 -0.93 -5.38 -19.90
N TYR A 9 -0.22 -4.26 -20.10
CA TYR A 9 -0.26 -3.12 -19.18
C TYR A 9 -1.69 -2.54 -18.97
N PRO A 10 -2.45 -2.16 -20.02
CA PRO A 10 -3.80 -1.61 -19.83
C PRO A 10 -4.76 -2.65 -19.24
N PHE A 11 -4.57 -3.94 -19.53
CA PHE A 11 -5.37 -5.02 -18.94
C PHE A 11 -5.16 -5.11 -17.42
N SER A 12 -3.89 -5.10 -16.99
CA SER A 12 -3.52 -5.15 -15.58
C SER A 12 -4.06 -3.95 -14.81
N ILE A 13 -3.82 -2.74 -15.32
CA ILE A 13 -4.27 -1.49 -14.70
C ILE A 13 -5.79 -1.41 -14.61
N SER A 14 -6.50 -1.78 -15.68
CA SER A 14 -7.98 -1.73 -15.69
C SER A 14 -8.58 -2.74 -14.72
N THR A 15 -7.99 -3.93 -14.62
CA THR A 15 -8.44 -4.96 -13.67
C THR A 15 -8.26 -4.51 -12.22
N ILE A 16 -7.13 -3.87 -11.90
CA ILE A 16 -6.87 -3.30 -10.57
C ILE A 16 -7.91 -2.22 -10.23
N LYS A 17 -8.16 -1.28 -11.15
CA LYS A 17 -9.16 -0.22 -10.97
C LYS A 17 -10.56 -0.77 -10.74
N LEU A 18 -10.98 -1.75 -11.54
CA LEU A 18 -12.28 -2.40 -11.39
C LEU A 18 -12.38 -3.16 -10.07
N ALA A 19 -11.33 -3.85 -9.63
CA ALA A 19 -11.30 -4.53 -8.34
C ALA A 19 -11.49 -3.56 -7.16
N ILE A 20 -10.79 -2.42 -7.18
CA ILE A 20 -10.95 -1.35 -6.18
C ILE A 20 -12.38 -0.80 -6.19
N LEU A 21 -12.94 -0.57 -7.37
CA LEU A 21 -14.29 -0.03 -7.53
C LEU A 21 -15.38 -0.98 -7.03
N LEU A 22 -15.22 -2.28 -7.31
CA LEU A 22 -16.09 -3.34 -6.78
C LEU A 22 -15.99 -3.43 -5.25
N PHE A 23 -14.78 -3.27 -4.70
CA PHE A 23 -14.59 -3.18 -3.25
C PHE A 23 -15.32 -1.98 -2.65
N TYR A 24 -15.27 -0.81 -3.28
CA TYR A 24 -16.03 0.38 -2.84
C TYR A 24 -17.53 0.19 -2.95
N LEU A 25 -18.00 -0.50 -4.00
CA LEU A 25 -19.41 -0.85 -4.16
C LEU A 25 -19.89 -1.78 -3.05
N ARG A 26 -19.05 -2.74 -2.63
CA ARG A 26 -19.34 -3.62 -1.49
C ARG A 26 -19.36 -2.88 -0.15
N LEU A 27 -18.46 -1.91 0.05
CA LEU A 27 -18.33 -1.20 1.32
C LEU A 27 -19.37 -0.09 1.51
N PHE A 28 -19.65 0.69 0.46
CA PHE A 28 -20.49 1.89 0.53
C PHE A 28 -21.75 1.81 -0.36
N GLY A 29 -22.04 0.64 -0.95
CA GLY A 29 -23.17 0.44 -1.87
C GLY A 29 -24.56 0.67 -1.29
N SER A 30 -24.67 0.85 0.03
CA SER A 30 -25.92 1.24 0.71
C SER A 30 -26.42 2.64 0.29
N ARG A 31 -25.53 3.56 -0.12
CA ARG A 31 -25.93 4.90 -0.59
C ARG A 31 -26.14 4.93 -2.10
N THR A 32 -27.40 5.08 -2.53
CA THR A 32 -27.80 5.05 -3.95
C THR A 32 -27.07 6.07 -4.82
N GLY A 33 -26.83 7.29 -4.33
CA GLY A 33 -26.08 8.32 -5.06
C GLY A 33 -24.63 7.94 -5.32
N PHE A 34 -23.94 7.42 -4.30
CA PHE A 34 -22.54 6.97 -4.43
C PHE A 34 -22.41 5.76 -5.36
N ARG A 35 -23.38 4.84 -5.31
CA ARG A 35 -23.42 3.68 -6.19
C ARG A 35 -23.48 4.08 -7.67
N LYS A 36 -24.25 5.12 -8.03
CA LYS A 36 -24.27 5.65 -9.42
C LYS A 36 -22.90 6.17 -9.84
N VAL A 37 -22.23 6.95 -8.99
CA VAL A 37 -20.88 7.48 -9.28
C VAL A 37 -19.87 6.35 -9.51
N LEU A 38 -19.94 5.28 -8.73
CA LEU A 38 -19.09 4.10 -8.93
C LEU A 38 -19.37 3.41 -10.28
N TYR A 39 -20.63 3.21 -10.67
CA TYR A 39 -20.93 2.61 -11.97
C TYR A 39 -20.45 3.49 -13.14
N VAL A 40 -20.66 4.81 -13.05
CA VAL A 40 -20.16 5.76 -14.06
C VAL A 40 -18.64 5.70 -14.16
N THR A 41 -17.94 5.70 -13.01
CA THR A 41 -16.47 5.59 -12.97
C THR A 41 -15.99 4.26 -13.57
N GLY A 42 -16.71 3.17 -13.33
CA GLY A 42 -16.39 1.86 -13.90
C GLY A 42 -16.57 1.83 -15.41
N ALA A 43 -17.63 2.46 -15.92
CA ALA A 43 -17.84 2.63 -17.35
C ALA A 43 -16.74 3.48 -17.99
N LEU A 44 -16.26 4.54 -17.31
CA LEU A 44 -15.13 5.35 -17.79
C LEU A 44 -13.83 4.55 -17.87
N VAL A 45 -13.53 3.70 -16.88
CA VAL A 45 -12.35 2.82 -16.90
C VAL A 45 -12.43 1.82 -18.06
N ILE A 46 -13.59 1.20 -18.28
CA ILE A 46 -13.80 0.27 -19.39
C ILE A 46 -13.69 0.99 -20.74
N SER A 47 -14.27 2.19 -20.86
CA SER A 47 -14.16 3.02 -22.06
C SER A 47 -12.71 3.37 -22.38
N TRP A 48 -11.93 3.75 -21.37
CA TRP A 48 -10.50 3.99 -21.51
C TRP A 48 -9.73 2.74 -21.97
N PHE A 49 -10.02 1.58 -21.37
CA PHE A 49 -9.41 0.30 -21.76
C PHE A 49 -9.69 -0.06 -23.23
N ILE A 50 -10.93 0.09 -23.66
CA ILE A 50 -11.35 -0.14 -25.05
C ILE A 50 -10.63 0.84 -25.97
N GLY A 51 -10.63 2.14 -25.65
CA GLY A 51 -9.94 3.16 -26.45
C GLY A 51 -8.45 2.90 -26.60
N LYS A 52 -7.77 2.51 -25.51
CA LYS A 52 -6.33 2.15 -25.56
C LYS A 52 -6.09 0.91 -26.40
N SER A 53 -6.94 -0.12 -26.27
CA SER A 53 -6.81 -1.37 -27.02
C SER A 53 -7.05 -1.17 -28.52
N PHE A 54 -8.07 -0.40 -28.90
CA PHE A 54 -8.32 -0.04 -30.29
C PHE A 54 -7.14 0.75 -30.87
N THR A 55 -6.65 1.75 -30.15
CA THR A 55 -5.49 2.53 -30.60
C THR A 55 -4.25 1.65 -30.75
N ALA A 56 -4.02 0.69 -29.85
CA ALA A 56 -2.90 -0.24 -29.94
C ALA A 56 -2.94 -1.14 -31.19
N ILE A 57 -4.14 -1.52 -31.64
CA ILE A 57 -4.36 -2.36 -32.83
C ILE A 57 -4.32 -1.52 -34.12
N PHE A 58 -4.98 -0.35 -34.13
CA PHE A 58 -5.15 0.50 -35.30
C PHE A 58 -4.15 1.66 -35.40
N ARG A 59 -2.99 1.56 -34.72
CA ARG A 59 -1.98 2.64 -34.71
C ARG A 59 -1.33 2.93 -36.07
N CYS A 60 -1.32 1.96 -36.98
CA CYS A 60 -0.73 2.09 -38.32
C CYS A 60 -1.68 1.54 -39.38
N THR A 61 -1.72 2.21 -40.53
CA THR A 61 -2.36 1.72 -41.75
C THR A 61 -1.29 1.51 -42.83
N PRO A 62 -1.10 0.29 -43.36
CA PRO A 62 -1.79 -0.97 -43.04
C PRO A 62 -1.33 -1.61 -41.71
N ILE A 63 -2.23 -2.34 -41.05
CA ILE A 63 -1.99 -2.98 -39.74
C ILE A 63 -0.79 -3.96 -39.79
N SER A 64 -0.54 -4.58 -40.95
CA SER A 64 0.59 -5.49 -41.18
C SER A 64 1.96 -4.81 -41.02
N ALA A 65 2.07 -3.52 -41.36
CA ALA A 65 3.31 -2.74 -41.19
C ALA A 65 3.65 -2.50 -39.72
N ALA A 66 2.67 -2.64 -38.82
CA ALA A 66 2.89 -2.55 -37.39
C ALA A 66 3.63 -3.82 -36.89
N PHE A 67 3.29 -5.00 -37.41
CA PHE A 67 3.82 -6.29 -36.95
C PHE A 67 5.12 -6.73 -37.63
N VAL A 68 5.34 -6.32 -38.88
CA VAL A 68 6.55 -6.63 -39.64
C VAL A 68 7.30 -5.31 -39.83
N PHE A 69 8.48 -5.19 -39.25
CA PHE A 69 9.42 -4.09 -39.52
C PHE A 69 10.00 -4.18 -40.95
N ASP A 70 9.19 -4.58 -41.93
CA ASP A 70 9.60 -4.63 -43.33
C ASP A 70 9.35 -3.27 -43.97
N THR A 71 10.42 -2.70 -44.48
CA THR A 71 10.49 -1.46 -45.25
C THR A 71 9.80 -1.54 -46.62
N PHE A 72 9.02 -2.60 -46.89
CA PHE A 72 8.37 -2.88 -48.17
C PHE A 72 7.18 -1.96 -48.50
N TYR A 73 6.59 -1.31 -47.50
CA TYR A 73 5.49 -0.37 -47.74
C TYR A 73 6.03 1.07 -47.75
N GLN A 74 6.07 1.69 -48.93
CA GLN A 74 6.52 3.08 -49.12
C GLN A 74 5.55 4.13 -48.54
N GLU A 75 4.31 3.75 -48.24
CA GLU A 75 3.29 4.62 -47.65
C GLU A 75 2.75 4.02 -46.34
N GLN A 76 3.53 4.14 -45.27
CA GLN A 76 3.07 3.80 -43.92
C GLN A 76 2.56 5.08 -43.26
N HIS A 77 1.25 5.16 -43.00
CA HIS A 77 0.68 6.22 -42.18
C HIS A 77 0.49 5.66 -40.76
N CYS A 78 1.41 5.98 -39.87
CA CYS A 78 1.32 5.65 -38.45
C CYS A 78 0.96 6.91 -37.65
N ILE A 79 0.09 6.75 -36.66
CA ILE A 79 -0.21 7.81 -35.71
C ILE A 79 1.04 8.09 -34.89
N ASP A 80 1.36 9.38 -34.69
CA ASP A 80 2.45 9.80 -33.82
C ASP A 80 2.25 9.23 -32.41
N THR A 81 3.26 8.49 -31.96
CA THR A 81 3.34 7.85 -30.65
C THR A 81 2.99 8.82 -29.53
N ASN A 82 3.50 10.05 -29.59
CA ASN A 82 3.24 11.06 -28.57
C ASN A 82 1.81 11.58 -28.63
N ALA A 83 1.27 11.80 -29.84
CA ALA A 83 -0.07 12.35 -30.02
C ALA A 83 -1.17 11.48 -29.37
N TYR A 84 -1.00 10.15 -29.33
CA TYR A 84 -1.96 9.28 -28.65
C TYR A 84 -1.56 8.89 -27.21
N LEU A 85 -0.26 8.78 -26.89
CA LEU A 85 0.17 8.38 -25.54
C LEU A 85 -0.11 9.44 -24.50
N ILE A 86 0.06 10.71 -24.83
CA ILE A 86 -0.13 11.84 -23.91
C ILE A 86 -1.56 11.90 -23.39
N PRO A 87 -2.59 12.09 -24.26
CA PRO A 87 -3.97 12.21 -23.78
C PRO A 87 -4.40 10.95 -23.03
N THR A 88 -3.99 9.76 -23.50
CA THR A 88 -4.38 8.51 -22.86
C THR A 88 -3.73 8.33 -21.49
N SER A 89 -2.49 8.77 -21.31
CA SER A 89 -1.79 8.72 -20.01
C SER A 89 -2.37 9.74 -19.04
N VAL A 90 -2.66 10.97 -19.50
CA VAL A 90 -3.32 12.00 -18.69
C VAL A 90 -4.69 11.52 -18.20
N PHE A 91 -5.48 10.89 -19.09
CA PHE A 91 -6.78 10.32 -18.71
C PHE A 91 -6.63 9.20 -17.67
N ASN A 92 -5.61 8.34 -17.82
CA ASN A 92 -5.33 7.26 -16.87
C ASN A 92 -5.01 7.81 -15.47
N VAL A 93 -4.10 8.77 -15.38
CA VAL A 93 -3.69 9.43 -14.13
C VAL A 93 -4.88 10.17 -13.50
N THR A 94 -5.70 10.83 -14.32
CA THR A 94 -6.91 11.51 -13.85
C THR A 94 -7.89 10.52 -13.21
N LEU A 95 -8.09 9.35 -13.83
CA LEU A 95 -8.91 8.29 -13.26
C LEU A 95 -8.33 7.74 -11.94
N ASP A 96 -7.00 7.63 -11.83
CA ASP A 96 -6.34 7.21 -10.58
C ASP A 96 -6.60 8.19 -9.43
N VAL A 97 -6.40 9.48 -9.70
CA VAL A 97 -6.71 10.55 -8.74
C VAL A 97 -8.18 10.52 -8.35
N TRP A 98 -9.09 10.39 -9.32
CA TRP A 98 -10.53 10.37 -9.09
C TRP A 98 -10.96 9.18 -8.21
N ILE A 99 -10.48 7.97 -8.52
CA ILE A 99 -10.78 6.77 -7.75
C ILE A 99 -10.26 6.90 -6.32
N LEU A 100 -9.12 7.54 -6.12
CA LEU A 100 -8.51 7.75 -4.81
C LEU A 100 -9.25 8.81 -3.97
N VAL A 101 -9.78 9.86 -4.60
CA VAL A 101 -10.56 10.91 -3.92
C VAL A 101 -11.95 10.42 -3.48
N LEU A 102 -12.58 9.50 -4.22
CA LEU A 102 -13.90 8.93 -3.89
C LEU A 102 -14.05 8.46 -2.43
N PRO A 103 -13.18 7.59 -1.88
CA PRO A 103 -13.26 7.14 -0.50
C PRO A 103 -12.85 8.24 0.51
N LEU A 104 -12.06 9.24 0.14
CA LEU A 104 -11.71 10.32 1.07
C LEU A 104 -12.91 11.19 1.39
N TYR A 105 -13.67 11.55 0.36
CA TYR A 105 -14.88 12.36 0.53
C TYR A 105 -15.91 11.68 1.44
N ILE A 106 -16.11 10.36 1.27
CA ILE A 106 -17.05 9.61 2.12
C ILE A 106 -16.54 9.51 3.57
N VAL A 107 -15.23 9.35 3.76
CA VAL A 107 -14.59 9.23 5.07
C VAL A 107 -14.60 10.55 5.83
N TRP A 108 -14.42 11.68 5.16
CA TRP A 108 -14.52 13.00 5.80
C TRP A 108 -15.94 13.30 6.28
N THR A 109 -16.95 12.79 5.57
CA THR A 109 -18.35 12.93 5.97
C THR A 109 -18.71 11.99 7.13
N LEU A 110 -17.92 10.94 7.39
CA LEU A 110 -18.26 9.88 8.35
C LEU A 110 -17.37 9.95 9.60
N LYS A 111 -17.98 10.17 10.78
CA LYS A 111 -17.29 10.21 12.08
C LYS A 111 -16.73 8.83 12.48
N LEU A 112 -15.61 8.44 11.88
CA LEU A 112 -14.92 7.17 12.13
C LEU A 112 -13.92 7.28 13.29
N SER A 113 -13.73 6.18 14.02
CA SER A 113 -12.76 6.09 15.11
C SER A 113 -11.31 6.22 14.59
N PRO A 114 -10.38 6.81 15.39
CA PRO A 114 -9.02 7.13 14.94
C PRO A 114 -8.22 5.91 14.45
N ARG A 115 -8.52 4.71 14.97
CA ARG A 115 -7.91 3.46 14.52
C ARG A 115 -8.20 3.14 13.05
N ARG A 116 -9.42 3.41 12.58
CA ARG A 116 -9.77 3.23 11.16
C ARG A 116 -9.13 4.30 10.29
N LYS A 117 -8.99 5.51 10.83
CA LYS A 117 -8.34 6.66 10.18
C LYS A 117 -6.87 6.37 9.83
N CYS A 118 -6.14 5.67 10.69
CA CYS A 118 -4.75 5.29 10.44
C CYS A 118 -4.60 4.37 9.21
N GLY A 119 -5.41 3.31 9.10
CA GLY A 119 -5.36 2.41 7.95
C GLY A 119 -5.77 3.09 6.63
N LEU A 120 -6.74 4.01 6.70
CA LEU A 120 -7.12 4.87 5.56
C LEU A 120 -5.97 5.77 5.10
N SER A 121 -5.19 6.32 6.05
CA SER A 121 -4.00 7.11 5.73
C SER A 121 -2.93 6.29 4.98
N GLY A 122 -2.75 5.02 5.35
CA GLY A 122 -1.81 4.14 4.65
C GLY A 122 -2.21 3.86 3.20
N ILE A 123 -3.51 3.63 2.95
CA ILE A 123 -4.04 3.46 1.59
C ILE A 123 -3.86 4.75 0.78
N PHE A 124 -4.12 5.91 1.38
CA PHE A 124 -3.96 7.20 0.72
C PHE A 124 -2.49 7.46 0.31
N LEU A 125 -1.53 7.19 1.20
CA LEU A 125 -0.10 7.34 0.89
C LEU A 125 0.34 6.44 -0.25
N LEU A 126 -0.12 5.18 -0.27
CA LEU A 126 0.23 4.25 -1.34
C LEU A 126 -0.43 4.61 -2.66
N GLY A 127 -1.66 5.12 -2.64
CA GLY A 127 -2.31 5.65 -3.84
C GLY A 127 -1.64 6.96 -4.35
N ALA A 128 -1.16 7.81 -3.45
CA ALA A 128 -0.38 8.99 -3.84
C ALA A 128 0.95 8.57 -4.50
N PHE A 129 1.58 7.50 -3.99
CA PHE A 129 2.78 6.93 -4.58
C PHE A 129 2.52 6.31 -5.97
N THR A 130 1.39 5.61 -6.19
CA THR A 130 1.04 5.12 -7.54
C THR A 130 0.84 6.25 -8.55
N ILE A 131 0.27 7.38 -8.13
CA ILE A 131 0.12 8.56 -9.00
C ILE A 131 1.49 9.13 -9.38
N GLY A 132 2.39 9.27 -8.40
CA GLY A 132 3.77 9.71 -8.65
C GLY A 132 4.51 8.78 -9.63
N ALA A 133 4.31 7.47 -9.48
CA ALA A 133 4.87 6.47 -10.39
C ALA A 133 4.37 6.63 -11.83
N SER A 134 3.07 6.88 -11.99
CA SER A 134 2.45 7.08 -13.31
C SER A 134 2.92 8.38 -13.98
N ILE A 135 3.15 9.44 -13.19
CA ILE A 135 3.74 10.70 -13.69
C ILE A 135 5.19 10.47 -14.15
N ALA A 136 6.00 9.79 -13.35
CA ALA A 136 7.38 9.47 -13.71
C ALA A 136 7.45 8.64 -15.00
N ARG A 137 6.60 7.62 -15.13
CA ARG A 137 6.44 6.84 -16.37
C ARG A 137 6.16 7.74 -17.56
N THR A 138 5.19 8.65 -17.42
CA THR A 138 4.80 9.56 -18.51
C THR A 138 5.98 10.47 -18.90
N TYR A 139 6.72 11.01 -17.92
CA TYR A 139 7.94 11.78 -18.18
C TYR A 139 8.99 11.00 -18.97
N PHE A 140 9.25 9.74 -18.62
CA PHE A 140 10.20 8.93 -19.37
C PHE A 140 9.70 8.59 -20.78
N VAL A 141 8.40 8.38 -20.96
CA VAL A 141 7.79 8.19 -22.29
C VAL A 141 7.98 9.43 -23.18
N PHE A 142 7.92 10.64 -22.62
CA PHE A 142 8.15 11.87 -23.37
C PHE A 142 9.59 12.03 -23.86
N ASN A 143 10.56 11.47 -23.13
CA ASN A 143 11.99 11.59 -23.44
C ASN A 143 12.52 10.36 -24.21
N VAL A 144 11.63 9.60 -24.85
CA VAL A 144 12.03 8.46 -25.68
C VAL A 144 12.60 8.97 -26.99
N ASP A 145 13.89 8.73 -27.22
CA ASP A 145 14.51 8.97 -28.53
C ASP A 145 13.97 7.98 -29.57
N LEU A 146 13.47 8.53 -30.68
CA LEU A 146 12.87 7.78 -31.79
C LEU A 146 13.93 7.10 -32.68
N SER A 147 15.21 7.47 -32.57
CA SER A 147 16.31 6.83 -33.31
C SER A 147 16.60 5.41 -32.84
N ASP A 148 16.42 5.14 -31.53
CA ASP A 148 16.72 3.86 -30.89
C ASP A 148 15.59 3.41 -29.95
N ILE A 149 14.39 3.23 -30.51
CA ILE A 149 13.16 2.81 -29.78
C ILE A 149 13.41 1.61 -28.86
N THR A 150 14.22 0.64 -29.28
CA THR A 150 14.48 -0.58 -28.50
C THR A 150 15.18 -0.28 -27.17
N TRP A 151 16.10 0.68 -27.15
CA TRP A 151 16.87 1.03 -25.95
C TRP A 151 16.12 2.04 -25.08
N SER A 152 15.51 3.05 -25.71
CA SER A 152 14.75 4.09 -25.01
C SER A 152 13.43 3.57 -24.39
N SER A 153 12.87 2.45 -24.89
CA SER A 153 11.65 1.84 -24.34
C SER A 153 11.87 1.01 -23.06
N VAL A 154 13.10 0.66 -22.69
CA VAL A 154 13.37 -0.20 -21.51
C VAL A 154 12.95 0.49 -20.21
N THR A 155 13.30 1.77 -20.06
CA THR A 155 12.98 2.59 -18.89
C THR A 155 11.46 2.71 -18.64
N PRO A 156 10.63 3.08 -19.62
CA PRO A 156 9.18 3.15 -19.41
C PRO A 156 8.53 1.79 -19.16
N ILE A 157 9.05 0.69 -19.73
CA ILE A 157 8.57 -0.67 -19.43
C ILE A 157 8.84 -1.02 -17.96
N ASN A 158 10.04 -0.72 -17.46
CA ASN A 158 10.39 -1.00 -16.06
C ASN A 158 9.49 -0.20 -15.09
N TRP A 159 9.25 1.08 -15.38
CA TRP A 159 8.32 1.90 -14.61
C TRP A 159 6.89 1.36 -14.61
N SER A 160 6.43 0.83 -15.74
CA SER A 160 5.10 0.22 -15.86
C SER A 160 4.95 -1.03 -14.99
N SER A 161 6.03 -1.81 -14.82
CA SER A 161 6.07 -2.98 -13.92
C SER A 161 5.97 -2.57 -12.44
N VAL A 162 6.73 -1.52 -12.05
CA VAL A 162 6.67 -0.95 -10.70
C VAL A 162 5.26 -0.42 -10.42
N GLU A 163 4.70 0.36 -11.34
CA GLU A 163 3.35 0.90 -11.23
C GLU A 163 2.29 -0.19 -11.03
N THR A 164 2.36 -1.26 -11.84
CA THR A 164 1.41 -2.38 -11.73
C THR A 164 1.54 -3.10 -10.38
N SER A 165 2.78 -3.33 -9.93
CA SER A 165 3.06 -4.00 -8.65
C SER A 165 2.53 -3.20 -7.47
N VAL A 166 2.80 -1.90 -7.44
CA VAL A 166 2.31 -0.99 -6.39
C VAL A 166 0.78 -0.87 -6.47
N GLY A 167 0.21 -0.83 -7.67
CA GLY A 167 -1.23 -0.83 -7.89
C GLY A 167 -1.92 -2.06 -7.28
N ILE A 168 -1.36 -3.26 -7.47
CA ILE A 168 -1.88 -4.50 -6.87
C ILE A 168 -1.81 -4.42 -5.34
N ILE A 169 -0.68 -3.96 -4.78
CA ILE A 169 -0.52 -3.78 -3.34
C ILE A 169 -1.58 -2.80 -2.81
N SER A 170 -1.79 -1.68 -3.51
CA SER A 170 -2.80 -0.66 -3.19
C SER A 170 -4.22 -1.23 -3.12
N ALA A 171 -4.57 -2.14 -4.03
CA ALA A 171 -5.89 -2.78 -4.10
C ALA A 171 -6.10 -3.85 -3.02
N CYS A 172 -5.05 -4.53 -2.58
CA CYS A 172 -5.12 -5.58 -1.56
C CYS A 172 -5.19 -5.03 -0.13
N LEU A 173 -4.60 -3.86 0.14
CA LEU A 173 -4.61 -3.23 1.47
C LEU A 173 -6.00 -3.04 2.08
N PRO A 174 -7.03 -2.52 1.37
CA PRO A 174 -8.38 -2.36 1.90
C PRO A 174 -8.94 -3.62 2.57
N THR A 175 -8.61 -4.79 2.01
CA THR A 175 -9.05 -6.10 2.48
C THR A 175 -8.24 -6.57 3.71
N LEU A 176 -7.00 -6.10 3.86
CA LEU A 176 -6.11 -6.45 4.96
C LEU A 176 -6.34 -5.63 6.25
N LEU A 177 -6.94 -4.42 6.17
CA LEU A 177 -7.28 -3.61 7.35
C LEU A 177 -7.97 -4.38 8.51
N PRO A 178 -9.01 -5.20 8.26
CA PRO A 178 -9.66 -5.96 9.34
C PRO A 178 -8.73 -7.01 9.97
N VAL A 179 -7.83 -7.62 9.19
CA VAL A 179 -6.89 -8.64 9.66
C VAL A 179 -5.85 -8.01 10.60
N PHE A 180 -5.31 -6.84 10.25
CA PHE A 180 -4.42 -6.09 11.14
C PHE A 180 -5.11 -5.74 12.47
N GLY A 181 -6.39 -5.36 12.44
CA GLY A 181 -7.16 -5.10 13.65
C GLY A 181 -7.41 -6.32 14.54
N VAL A 182 -7.32 -7.55 14.01
CA VAL A 182 -7.39 -8.78 14.80
C VAL A 182 -6.01 -9.14 15.37
N LEU A 183 -4.97 -8.99 14.57
CA LEU A 183 -3.58 -9.22 15.00
C LEU A 183 -3.21 -8.28 16.15
N ASP A 184 -3.57 -7.00 16.02
CA ASP A 184 -3.31 -5.96 17.01
C ASP A 184 -4.04 -6.24 18.34
N ARG A 185 -5.28 -6.75 18.29
CA ARG A 185 -6.00 -7.22 19.49
C ARG A 185 -5.34 -8.44 20.14
N LYS A 186 -4.80 -9.36 19.33
CA LYS A 186 -4.11 -10.57 19.83
C LYS A 186 -2.79 -10.20 20.50
N VAL A 187 -2.04 -9.29 19.89
CA VAL A 187 -0.80 -8.71 20.46
C VAL A 187 -1.12 -7.95 21.74
N GLN A 188 -2.12 -7.06 21.74
CA GLN A 188 -2.54 -6.34 22.96
C GLN A 188 -2.95 -7.29 24.09
N LYS A 189 -3.69 -8.36 23.81
CA LYS A 189 -4.05 -9.36 24.84
C LYS A 189 -2.81 -10.03 25.44
N THR A 190 -1.87 -10.43 24.61
CA THR A 190 -0.60 -11.03 25.05
C THR A 190 0.22 -10.05 25.87
N THR A 191 0.40 -8.80 25.40
CA THR A 191 1.13 -7.75 26.13
C THR A 191 0.47 -7.41 27.47
N THR A 192 -0.86 -7.32 27.52
CA THR A 192 -1.59 -7.03 28.75
C THR A 192 -1.53 -8.20 29.74
N PHE A 193 -1.54 -9.44 29.26
CA PHE A 193 -1.35 -10.65 30.07
C PHE A 193 0.06 -10.69 30.70
N TRP A 194 1.12 -10.46 29.91
CA TRP A 194 2.49 -10.38 30.41
C TRP A 194 2.68 -9.22 31.41
N ARG A 195 2.03 -8.08 31.17
CA ARG A 195 2.03 -6.94 32.10
C ARG A 195 1.32 -7.25 33.42
N ARG A 196 0.24 -8.05 33.41
CA ARG A 196 -0.42 -8.52 34.64
C ARG A 196 0.44 -9.52 35.41
N LEU A 197 1.08 -10.47 34.71
CA LEU A 197 1.97 -11.45 35.34
C LEU A 197 3.17 -10.78 36.02
N THR A 198 3.77 -9.78 35.35
CA THR A 198 4.89 -9.03 35.92
C THR A 198 4.49 -8.21 37.15
N ASN A 199 3.32 -7.56 37.15
CA ASN A 199 2.83 -6.86 38.34
C ASN A 199 2.56 -7.83 39.51
N LYS A 200 1.87 -8.95 39.25
CA LYS A 200 1.58 -9.96 40.30
C LYS A 200 2.85 -10.54 40.91
N SER A 201 3.89 -10.78 40.10
CA SER A 201 5.19 -11.24 40.58
C SER A 201 5.91 -10.21 41.44
N LYS A 202 5.79 -8.91 41.14
CA LYS A 202 6.37 -7.85 41.96
C LYS A 202 5.67 -7.75 43.31
N ASP A 203 4.34 -7.78 43.33
CA ASP A 203 3.55 -7.70 44.56
C ASP A 203 3.85 -8.86 45.51
N LEU A 204 3.98 -10.08 44.97
CA LEU A 204 4.40 -11.25 45.75
C LEU A 204 5.80 -11.11 46.34
N TRP A 205 6.75 -10.54 45.60
CA TRP A 205 8.12 -10.29 46.09
C TRP A 205 8.16 -9.22 47.19
N TYR A 206 7.38 -8.14 47.06
CA TYR A 206 7.27 -7.11 48.10
C TYR A 206 6.66 -7.64 49.39
N LEU A 207 5.66 -8.53 49.30
CA LEU A 207 5.04 -9.16 50.47
C LEU A 207 6.00 -10.13 51.17
N ASP A 208 6.77 -10.93 50.42
CA ASP A 208 7.81 -11.82 50.99
C ASP A 208 8.92 -11.00 51.69
N PHE A 209 9.39 -9.93 51.04
CA PHE A 209 10.39 -9.03 51.61
C PHE A 209 9.89 -8.35 52.91
N SER A 210 8.63 -7.87 52.92
CA SER A 210 8.04 -7.26 54.11
C SER A 210 7.80 -8.28 55.24
N ALA A 211 7.52 -9.54 54.93
CA ALA A 211 7.39 -10.61 55.92
C ALA A 211 8.75 -10.97 56.54
N ARG A 212 9.81 -11.05 55.72
CA ARG A 212 11.19 -11.26 56.19
C ARG A 212 11.65 -10.13 57.12
N GLN A 213 11.31 -8.88 56.82
CA GLN A 213 11.68 -7.75 57.67
C GLN A 213 10.99 -7.76 59.04
N LYS A 214 9.81 -8.38 59.17
CA LYS A 214 9.12 -8.56 60.46
C LYS A 214 9.63 -9.78 61.26
N GLY A 215 10.42 -10.66 60.64
CA GLY A 215 10.79 -11.96 61.19
C GLY A 215 12.15 -12.06 61.88
N GLU A 216 13.06 -11.07 61.77
CA GLU A 216 14.45 -11.27 62.21
C GLU A 216 15.03 -10.16 63.09
N THR A 217 15.33 -10.55 64.33
CA THR A 217 16.34 -9.98 65.24
C THR A 217 17.75 -10.17 64.68
N THR A 218 18.51 -9.08 64.50
CA THR A 218 20.00 -8.97 64.40
C THR A 218 20.77 -9.88 63.42
N PRO A 219 21.64 -9.32 62.54
CA PRO A 219 22.23 -10.05 61.43
C PRO A 219 23.44 -10.91 61.83
N THR A 220 23.52 -12.13 61.32
CA THR A 220 24.81 -12.84 61.16
C THR A 220 25.28 -12.72 59.71
N SER A 221 26.52 -12.25 59.56
CA SER A 221 27.21 -12.14 58.28
C SER A 221 27.43 -13.52 57.67
N ASN A 222 26.65 -13.94 56.67
CA ASN A 222 27.09 -14.83 55.58
C ASN A 222 26.00 -15.32 54.61
N GLU A 223 24.79 -14.76 54.62
CA GLU A 223 23.83 -15.06 53.55
C GLU A 223 24.00 -14.06 52.40
N LYS A 224 24.65 -14.51 51.33
CA LYS A 224 24.70 -13.79 50.06
C LYS A 224 23.27 -13.41 49.67
N MET A 225 22.99 -12.12 49.59
CA MET A 225 21.74 -11.58 49.06
C MET A 225 21.48 -12.20 47.68
N ALA A 226 20.62 -13.22 47.64
CA ALA A 226 20.00 -13.67 46.41
C ALA A 226 18.97 -12.60 46.03
N GLY A 227 19.45 -11.57 45.34
CA GLY A 227 18.58 -10.64 44.62
C GLY A 227 17.66 -11.41 43.66
N PRO A 228 16.56 -10.80 43.20
CA PRO A 228 15.63 -11.45 42.26
C PRO A 228 16.43 -12.06 41.10
N PRO A 229 16.12 -13.30 40.67
CA PRO A 229 16.97 -14.03 39.73
C PRO A 229 17.19 -13.17 38.50
N HIS A 230 18.41 -12.67 38.37
CA HIS A 230 18.84 -11.71 37.34
C HIS A 230 18.56 -12.23 35.92
N ILE A 231 18.45 -13.55 35.78
CA ILE A 231 18.08 -14.29 34.57
C ILE A 231 16.65 -13.99 34.12
N CYS A 232 15.69 -13.81 35.04
CA CYS A 232 14.29 -13.55 34.67
C CYS A 232 14.13 -12.10 34.15
N LEU A 233 14.80 -11.14 34.78
CA LEU A 233 14.83 -9.74 34.32
C LEU A 233 15.61 -9.57 33.00
N TRP A 234 16.69 -10.33 32.78
CA TRP A 234 17.46 -10.30 31.53
C TRP A 234 16.72 -10.93 30.35
N VAL A 235 16.09 -12.10 30.54
CA VAL A 235 15.30 -12.75 29.47
C VAL A 235 14.07 -11.90 29.10
N MET A 236 13.46 -11.23 30.08
CA MET A 236 12.32 -10.32 29.87
C MET A 236 12.70 -8.98 29.25
N SER A 237 13.85 -8.40 29.62
CA SER A 237 14.36 -7.15 29.03
C SER A 237 14.85 -7.38 27.59
N ALA A 238 15.55 -8.49 27.31
CA ALA A 238 16.01 -8.83 25.97
C ALA A 238 14.85 -9.16 25.02
N GLY A 239 13.84 -9.92 25.48
CA GLY A 239 12.63 -10.22 24.70
C GLY A 239 11.76 -8.99 24.46
N GLY A 240 11.61 -8.11 25.47
CA GLY A 240 10.86 -6.87 25.35
C GLY A 240 11.55 -5.84 24.46
N ALA A 241 12.87 -5.67 24.57
CA ALA A 241 13.65 -4.75 23.75
C ALA A 241 13.72 -5.17 22.28
N LEU A 242 13.79 -6.48 21.99
CA LEU A 242 13.74 -6.99 20.62
C LEU A 242 12.37 -6.74 19.95
N ILE A 243 11.26 -6.90 20.69
CA ILE A 243 9.92 -6.66 20.16
C ILE A 243 9.59 -5.17 20.06
N THR A 244 10.09 -4.36 21.00
CA THR A 244 9.90 -2.89 20.97
C THR A 244 10.78 -2.24 19.90
N LYS A 245 11.99 -2.75 19.63
CA LYS A 245 12.80 -2.31 18.48
C LYS A 245 12.21 -2.74 17.13
N ALA A 246 11.57 -3.91 17.04
CA ALA A 246 10.86 -4.34 15.83
C ALA A 246 9.60 -3.51 15.53
N LEU A 247 8.99 -2.88 16.55
CA LEU A 247 7.84 -1.98 16.42
C LEU A 247 8.21 -0.48 16.50
N GLY A 248 9.51 -0.15 16.62
CA GLY A 248 10.00 1.16 17.07
C GLY A 248 10.40 2.16 15.99
N THR A 249 10.16 1.93 14.70
CA THR A 249 10.48 2.92 13.65
C THR A 249 9.32 3.85 13.25
N THR A 250 8.16 3.78 13.92
CA THR A 250 7.06 4.73 13.66
C THR A 250 6.38 5.17 14.95
N THR A 251 7.00 6.11 15.67
CA THR A 251 6.34 7.25 16.35
C THR A 251 7.36 8.01 17.19
N HIS A 252 8.21 8.79 16.51
CA HIS A 252 8.88 9.93 17.14
C HIS A 252 7.93 11.14 17.09
N SER A 253 7.94 11.91 18.18
CA SER A 253 7.26 13.19 18.43
C SER A 253 5.77 13.17 18.73
N ARG A 254 5.46 13.12 20.05
CA ARG A 254 4.43 13.96 20.64
C ARG A 254 5.06 15.28 21.08
N ASP A 255 4.37 16.36 20.78
CA ASP A 255 4.10 17.52 21.62
C ASP A 255 4.78 17.57 23.00
N LEU A 256 5.59 18.61 23.19
CA LEU A 256 5.63 19.46 24.38
C LEU A 256 5.96 20.88 23.89
N ASP A 257 4.91 21.68 23.69
CA ASP A 257 4.73 23.09 24.12
C ASP A 257 3.56 23.75 23.36
#